data_AF-A0A7C0WIB4-F1
#
_entry.id   AF-A0A7C0WIB4-F1
#
_cell.length_a   1.000
_cell.length_b   1.000
_cell.length_c   1.000
_cell.angle_alpha   90.00
_cell.angle_beta   90.00
_cell.angle_gamma   90.00
#
_symmetry.space_group_name_H-M   'P 1'
#
loop_
_entity.id
_entity.type
_entity.pdbx_description
1 polymer ?
#
loop_
_entity_poly.entity_id
_entity_poly.type
_entity_poly.pdbx_seq_one_letter_code
_entity_poly.pdbx_strand_id
1 'polypeptide(L)'
;MAHPDTSPDVTSENVKPILHEDYRGGNIKLPADTTQIIRIHENPDLQDQIGNTSITTDGTTLLGADNKAGITEIFTAVNYLLDHPEIRHGRIRIAVTPDEEVGNGTKYFDVKKFGADYAYTIDGGVAGEVENETFCADTVTLTFKGVNVHPGYGKNKLLNAVKLAAEFIDRLPKDSLSPETKEKREGYVHSPSIPKLFSPHPNPGNRYRVL
;
A
#
# COMPACT_ATOMS: atom_id res chain seq x y z
N MET A 1 -8.92 10.11 13.03
CA MET A 1 -8.32 8.78 13.23
C MET A 1 -7.03 8.75 12.45
N ALA A 2 -6.05 8.00 12.90
CA ALA A 2 -4.72 7.92 12.28
C ALA A 2 -4.06 6.57 12.65
N HIS A 3 -2.97 6.19 12.00
CA HIS A 3 -2.18 5.01 12.35
C HIS A 3 -0.69 5.31 12.53
N PRO A 4 0.02 4.61 13.43
CA PRO A 4 1.42 4.91 13.75
C PRO A 4 2.41 4.01 12.99
N ASP A 5 1.95 2.86 12.47
CA ASP A 5 2.74 1.97 11.64
C ASP A 5 2.96 2.57 10.25
N THR A 6 3.99 2.06 9.58
CA THR A 6 4.41 2.48 8.23
C THR A 6 4.56 1.23 7.38
N SER A 7 4.39 1.38 6.07
CA SER A 7 4.47 0.30 5.10
C SER A 7 5.69 -0.63 5.31
N PRO A 8 5.50 -1.97 5.20
CA PRO A 8 6.58 -2.93 5.27
C PRO A 8 7.47 -2.96 4.03
N ASP A 9 7.11 -2.25 2.95
CA ASP A 9 7.80 -2.31 1.67
C ASP A 9 9.20 -1.66 1.68
N VAL A 10 9.39 -0.65 2.55
CA VAL A 10 10.66 0.06 2.74
C VAL A 10 10.91 0.24 4.23
N THR A 11 12.17 0.15 4.68
CA THR A 11 12.50 0.34 6.09
C THR A 11 12.18 1.77 6.57
N SER A 12 11.60 1.85 7.75
CA SER A 12 11.35 3.08 8.51
C SER A 12 12.29 3.21 9.72
N GLU A 13 13.33 2.39 9.79
CA GLU A 13 14.26 2.39 10.92
C GLU A 13 15.29 3.51 10.74
N ASN A 14 15.49 4.34 11.78
CA ASN A 14 16.46 5.44 11.77
C ASN A 14 16.25 6.49 10.65
N VAL A 15 14.99 6.84 10.37
CA VAL A 15 14.64 7.89 9.40
C VAL A 15 15.38 9.20 9.71
N LYS A 16 15.99 9.80 8.67
CA LYS A 16 16.64 11.10 8.74
C LYS A 16 15.88 12.12 7.91
N PRO A 17 14.92 12.85 8.51
CA PRO A 17 14.16 13.87 7.79
C PRO A 17 15.06 15.04 7.41
N ILE A 18 14.85 15.58 6.22
CA ILE A 18 15.56 16.74 5.67
C ILE A 18 14.51 17.80 5.34
N LEU A 19 14.67 18.98 5.93
CA LEU A 19 13.86 20.14 5.60
C LEU A 19 14.44 20.88 4.41
N HIS A 20 13.58 21.15 3.43
CA HIS A 20 13.82 22.02 2.29
C HIS A 20 12.91 23.24 2.46
N GLU A 21 13.39 24.23 3.20
CA GLU A 21 12.65 25.47 3.40
C GLU A 21 12.53 26.23 2.08
N ASP A 22 11.36 26.84 1.85
CA ASP A 22 11.13 27.73 0.72
C ASP A 22 11.52 27.09 -0.62
N TYR A 23 11.03 25.86 -0.84
CA TYR A 23 11.38 25.03 -1.98
C TYR A 23 11.16 25.78 -3.30
N ARG A 24 12.21 25.97 -4.10
CA ARG A 24 12.17 26.80 -5.32
C ARG A 24 11.88 26.02 -6.60
N GLY A 25 11.37 24.80 -6.48
CA GLY A 25 11.19 23.87 -7.59
C GLY A 25 12.49 23.15 -7.98
N GLY A 26 12.41 22.31 -9.00
CA GLY A 26 13.53 21.52 -9.52
C GLY A 26 13.59 20.10 -8.95
N ASN A 27 14.73 19.44 -9.10
CA ASN A 27 14.89 18.08 -8.59
C ASN A 27 15.50 18.10 -7.18
N ILE A 28 15.01 17.25 -6.29
CA ILE A 28 15.58 17.08 -4.94
C ILE A 28 16.49 15.84 -4.94
N LYS A 29 17.79 16.04 -4.68
CA LYS A 29 18.75 14.93 -4.54
C LYS A 29 18.81 14.50 -3.09
N LEU A 30 18.73 13.19 -2.85
CA LEU A 30 18.80 12.63 -1.50
C LEU A 30 20.27 12.39 -1.11
N PRO A 31 20.75 12.92 0.03
CA PRO A 31 22.19 13.01 0.30
C PRO A 31 22.86 11.68 0.66
N ALA A 32 22.15 10.71 1.23
CA ALA A 32 22.72 9.41 1.59
C ALA A 32 22.69 8.42 0.42
N ASP A 33 21.78 8.60 -0.54
CA ASP A 33 21.79 7.91 -1.82
C ASP A 33 21.54 8.89 -2.97
N THR A 34 22.63 9.40 -3.53
CA THR A 34 22.56 10.40 -4.61
C THR A 34 22.10 9.84 -5.96
N THR A 35 21.94 8.52 -6.07
CA THR A 35 21.29 7.90 -7.25
C THR A 35 19.78 8.09 -7.21
N GLN A 36 19.21 8.23 -6.02
CA GLN A 36 17.81 8.57 -5.81
C GLN A 36 17.63 10.08 -5.89
N ILE A 37 16.80 10.50 -6.83
CA ILE A 37 16.49 11.89 -7.07
C ILE A 37 14.99 11.99 -7.25
N ILE A 38 14.33 12.79 -6.41
CA ILE A 38 12.92 13.10 -6.57
C ILE A 38 12.84 14.12 -7.70
N ARG A 39 12.36 13.68 -8.87
CA ARG A 39 12.32 14.53 -10.07
C ARG A 39 10.96 15.19 -10.22
N ILE A 40 10.98 16.47 -10.56
CA ILE A 40 9.76 17.26 -10.72
C ILE A 40 8.87 16.79 -11.88
N HIS A 41 9.43 16.17 -12.91
CA HIS A 41 8.64 15.63 -14.03
C HIS A 41 8.05 14.24 -13.75
N GLU A 42 8.58 13.54 -12.75
CA GLU A 42 8.05 12.26 -12.25
C GLU A 42 7.04 12.49 -11.12
N ASN A 43 7.06 13.67 -10.48
CA ASN A 43 6.23 14.04 -9.35
C ASN A 43 5.61 15.43 -9.59
N PRO A 44 4.55 15.52 -10.42
CA PRO A 44 3.93 16.81 -10.79
C PRO A 44 3.49 17.65 -9.59
N ASP A 45 3.07 17.02 -8.50
CA ASP A 45 2.59 17.68 -7.28
C ASP A 45 3.66 18.54 -6.60
N LEU A 46 4.95 18.33 -6.90
CA LEU A 46 6.02 19.22 -6.45
C LEU A 46 5.90 20.64 -6.99
N GLN A 47 5.21 20.85 -8.11
CA GLN A 47 4.96 22.21 -8.63
C GLN A 47 4.12 23.03 -7.65
N ASP A 48 3.15 22.38 -6.99
CA ASP A 48 2.28 23.03 -6.02
C ASP A 48 2.97 23.30 -4.68
N GLN A 49 4.19 22.78 -4.50
CA GLN A 49 5.00 22.98 -3.29
C GLN A 49 6.02 24.12 -3.42
N ILE A 50 6.06 24.85 -4.55
CA ILE A 50 6.97 25.97 -4.71
C ILE A 50 6.66 27.06 -3.67
N GLY A 51 7.66 27.40 -2.85
CA GLY A 51 7.55 28.35 -1.74
C GLY A 51 7.15 27.72 -0.40
N ASN A 52 6.78 26.44 -0.37
CA ASN A 52 6.49 25.71 0.86
C ASN A 52 7.77 25.10 1.45
N THR A 53 7.71 24.69 2.72
CA THR A 53 8.73 23.82 3.32
C THR A 53 8.39 22.37 3.01
N SER A 54 9.26 21.68 2.29
CA SER A 54 9.13 20.25 2.01
C SER A 54 10.00 19.43 2.96
N ILE A 55 9.54 18.25 3.34
CA ILE A 55 10.32 17.31 4.16
C ILE A 55 10.56 16.04 3.34
N THR A 56 11.82 15.61 3.23
CA THR A 56 12.18 14.35 2.56
C THR A 56 13.00 13.45 3.48
N THR A 57 13.28 12.23 3.05
CA THR A 57 14.29 11.37 3.70
C THR A 57 15.70 11.72 3.23
N ASP A 58 16.71 11.01 3.74
CA ASP A 58 18.06 11.03 3.19
C ASP A 58 18.25 10.07 1.99
N GLY A 59 17.22 9.30 1.63
CA GLY A 59 17.22 8.29 0.56
C GLY A 59 17.39 6.84 1.04
N THR A 60 17.61 6.59 2.33
CA THR A 60 17.85 5.23 2.84
C THR A 60 16.62 4.55 3.45
N THR A 61 15.53 5.29 3.61
CA THR A 61 14.31 4.90 4.34
C THR A 61 13.08 5.50 3.67
N LEU A 62 11.89 5.02 4.05
CA LEU A 62 10.65 5.79 3.89
C LEU A 62 10.58 6.93 4.91
N LEU A 63 9.77 7.96 4.64
CA LEU A 63 9.64 9.11 5.55
C LEU A 63 8.70 8.82 6.72
N GLY A 64 7.62 8.09 6.45
CA GLY A 64 6.54 7.83 7.40
C GLY A 64 5.59 9.02 7.57
N ALA A 65 5.50 9.91 6.58
CA ALA A 65 4.46 10.95 6.54
C ALA A 65 3.08 10.30 6.58
N ASP A 66 2.90 9.26 5.76
CA ASP A 66 1.89 8.24 5.94
C ASP A 66 2.26 7.34 7.15
N ASN A 67 1.55 7.39 8.29
CA ASN A 67 0.51 8.35 8.67
C ASN A 67 0.88 9.26 9.87
N LYS A 68 2.19 9.43 10.13
CA LYS A 68 2.66 10.27 11.25
C LYS A 68 2.40 11.76 11.04
N ALA A 69 2.21 12.22 9.80
CA ALA A 69 1.73 13.57 9.51
C ALA A 69 0.32 13.76 10.07
N GLY A 70 -0.61 12.84 9.77
CA GLY A 70 -1.97 12.86 10.29
C GLY A 70 -2.04 12.78 11.82
N ILE A 71 -1.19 11.97 12.45
CA ILE A 71 -1.03 11.96 13.92
C ILE A 71 -0.64 13.36 14.42
N THR A 72 0.39 13.96 13.80
CA THR A 72 0.91 15.27 14.20
C THR A 72 -0.16 16.35 14.06
N GLU A 73 -0.91 16.35 12.96
CA GLU A 73 -2.01 17.27 12.69
C GLU A 73 -3.14 17.14 13.72
N ILE A 74 -3.57 15.91 14.05
CA ILE A 74 -4.61 15.66 15.05
C ILE A 74 -4.20 16.22 16.41
N PHE A 75 -3.00 15.88 16.89
CA PHE A 75 -2.56 16.32 18.22
C PHE A 75 -2.25 17.82 18.26
N THR A 76 -1.79 18.41 17.16
CA THR A 76 -1.60 19.86 17.04
C THR A 76 -2.93 20.60 17.10
N ALA A 77 -3.95 20.13 16.37
CA ALA A 77 -5.29 20.71 16.41
C ALA A 77 -5.93 20.61 17.80
N VAL A 78 -5.74 19.48 18.48
CA VAL A 78 -6.23 19.28 19.85
C VAL A 78 -5.54 20.21 20.83
N ASN A 79 -4.21 20.34 20.74
CA ASN A 79 -3.47 21.28 21.57
C ASN A 79 -3.97 22.71 21.34
N TYR A 80 -4.13 23.11 20.07
CA TYR A 80 -4.65 24.43 19.72
C TYR A 80 -6.05 24.67 20.32
N LEU A 81 -6.98 23.72 20.22
CA LEU A 81 -8.32 23.88 20.81
C LEU A 81 -8.31 23.97 22.35
N LEU A 82 -7.36 23.29 23.00
CA LEU A 82 -7.19 23.39 24.46
C LEU A 82 -6.64 24.77 24.87
N ASP A 83 -5.73 25.33 24.08
CA ASP A 83 -5.14 26.65 24.31
C ASP A 83 -6.09 27.81 23.94
N HIS A 84 -7.11 27.53 23.13
CA HIS A 84 -8.09 28.48 22.60
C HIS A 84 -9.53 28.15 23.02
N PRO A 85 -9.89 28.26 24.32
CA PRO A 85 -11.22 27.89 24.83
C PRO A 85 -12.37 28.75 24.29
N GLU A 86 -12.08 29.89 23.67
CA GLU A 86 -13.04 30.70 22.91
C GLU A 86 -13.61 29.97 21.69
N ILE A 87 -12.88 28.99 21.15
CA ILE A 87 -13.31 28.17 20.02
C ILE A 87 -14.24 27.09 20.56
N ARG A 88 -15.55 27.31 20.40
CA ARG A 88 -16.56 26.34 20.84
C ARG A 88 -16.48 25.08 20.00
N HIS A 89 -16.40 23.92 20.65
CA HIS A 89 -16.46 22.61 19.99
C HIS A 89 -17.30 21.61 20.81
N GLY A 90 -17.76 20.56 20.13
CA GLY A 90 -18.40 19.41 20.79
C GLY A 90 -17.38 18.47 21.43
N ARG A 91 -17.83 17.28 21.85
CA ARG A 91 -16.91 16.22 22.29
C ARG A 91 -16.13 15.70 21.09
N ILE A 92 -14.80 15.81 21.12
CA ILE A 92 -13.92 15.24 20.10
C ILE A 92 -13.43 13.87 20.58
N ARG A 93 -13.47 12.87 19.69
CA ARG A 93 -12.96 11.52 19.94
C ARG A 93 -11.78 11.27 19.02
N ILE A 94 -10.68 10.75 19.58
CA ILE A 94 -9.44 10.49 18.86
C ILE A 94 -9.12 9.01 19.01
N ALA A 95 -8.69 8.39 17.92
CA ALA A 95 -8.15 7.05 17.92
C ALA A 95 -6.91 6.99 17.04
N VAL A 96 -5.91 6.25 17.54
CA VAL A 96 -4.72 5.83 16.82
C VAL A 96 -4.77 4.32 16.75
N THR A 97 -4.82 3.75 15.55
CA THR A 97 -5.04 2.31 15.30
C THR A 97 -3.76 1.65 14.81
N PRO A 98 -3.35 0.48 15.31
CA PRO A 98 -2.16 -0.22 14.84
C PRO A 98 -2.45 -1.10 13.61
N ASP A 99 -1.40 -1.47 12.88
CA ASP A 99 -1.42 -2.50 11.82
C ASP A 99 -2.38 -2.16 10.66
N GLU A 100 -2.50 -0.88 10.31
CA GLU A 100 -3.26 -0.42 9.14
C GLU A 100 -2.66 -0.99 7.85
N GLU A 101 -1.33 -0.86 7.72
CA GLU A 101 -0.55 -1.15 6.50
C GLU A 101 -0.55 -2.65 6.13
N VAL A 102 -1.00 -3.49 7.07
CA VAL A 102 -1.17 -4.94 6.89
C VAL A 102 -2.64 -5.39 6.94
N GLY A 103 -3.57 -4.45 6.82
CA GLY A 103 -5.01 -4.65 6.73
C GLY A 103 -5.69 -5.05 8.05
N ASN A 104 -5.06 -4.82 9.20
CA ASN A 104 -5.61 -5.17 10.51
C ASN A 104 -6.04 -3.95 11.35
N GLY A 105 -5.87 -2.72 10.85
CA GLY A 105 -6.19 -1.45 11.52
C GLY A 105 -7.51 -1.41 12.28
N THR A 106 -8.55 -1.98 11.69
CA THR A 106 -9.92 -1.95 12.24
C THR A 106 -10.37 -3.27 12.86
N LYS A 107 -9.55 -4.34 12.78
CA LYS A 107 -9.91 -5.71 13.16
C LYS A 107 -10.40 -5.84 14.60
N TYR A 108 -9.84 -5.06 15.51
CA TYR A 108 -10.18 -5.03 16.93
C TYR A 108 -10.72 -3.68 17.39
N PHE A 109 -11.14 -2.81 16.46
CA PHE A 109 -11.62 -1.48 16.79
C PHE A 109 -13.04 -1.53 17.35
N ASP A 110 -13.20 -1.17 18.63
CA ASP A 110 -14.50 -1.14 19.29
C ASP A 110 -15.25 0.17 19.01
N VAL A 111 -16.07 0.14 17.95
CA VAL A 111 -16.90 1.28 17.51
C VAL A 111 -17.85 1.76 18.63
N LYS A 112 -18.44 0.84 19.39
CA LYS A 112 -19.37 1.20 20.47
C LYS A 112 -18.65 1.95 21.59
N LYS A 113 -17.46 1.49 21.96
CA LYS A 113 -16.61 2.17 22.95
C LYS A 113 -16.07 3.50 22.45
N PHE A 114 -15.72 3.60 21.16
CA PHE A 114 -15.28 4.85 20.55
C PHE A 114 -16.38 5.93 20.65
N GLY A 115 -17.63 5.53 20.37
CA GLY A 115 -18.82 6.32 20.71
C GLY A 115 -18.85 7.69 20.04
N ALA A 116 -18.51 7.73 18.75
CA ALA A 116 -18.69 8.86 17.85
C ALA A 116 -19.71 8.47 16.77
N ASP A 117 -20.57 9.40 16.36
CA ASP A 117 -21.56 9.16 15.29
C ASP A 117 -20.89 9.02 13.92
N TYR A 118 -19.79 9.75 13.72
CA TYR A 118 -18.97 9.75 12.51
C TYR A 118 -17.50 9.96 12.89
N ALA A 119 -16.59 9.57 12.00
CA ALA A 119 -15.17 9.79 12.14
C ALA A 119 -14.53 10.09 10.79
N TYR A 120 -13.40 10.78 10.81
CA TYR A 120 -12.54 11.04 9.66
C TYR A 120 -11.17 10.41 9.93
N THR A 121 -10.63 9.66 8.98
CA THR A 121 -9.21 9.32 8.94
C THR A 121 -8.46 10.54 8.40
N ILE A 122 -7.41 10.95 9.09
CA ILE A 122 -6.51 12.02 8.63
C ILE A 122 -5.35 11.30 7.97
N ASP A 123 -5.62 10.78 6.78
CA ASP A 123 -4.80 9.77 6.10
C ASP A 123 -4.91 9.90 4.57
N GLY A 124 -5.18 11.12 4.11
CA GLY A 124 -5.15 11.47 2.69
C GLY A 124 -3.75 11.92 2.28
N GLY A 125 -3.60 12.23 1.00
CA GLY A 125 -2.35 12.71 0.42
C GLY A 125 -2.27 14.23 0.32
N VAL A 126 -3.12 14.83 -0.50
CA VAL A 126 -3.00 16.25 -0.89
C VAL A 126 -3.93 17.16 -0.10
N ALA A 127 -3.50 18.40 0.16
CA ALA A 127 -4.32 19.37 0.87
C ALA A 127 -5.64 19.65 0.13
N GLY A 128 -6.76 19.52 0.85
CA GLY A 128 -8.10 19.69 0.28
C GLY A 128 -8.75 18.39 -0.22
N GLU A 129 -8.05 17.26 -0.14
CA GLU A 129 -8.60 15.96 -0.48
C GLU A 129 -9.68 15.50 0.51
N VAL A 130 -10.76 14.92 -0.04
CA VAL A 130 -11.81 14.25 0.72
C VAL A 130 -12.23 13.01 -0.05
N GLU A 131 -11.93 11.85 0.53
CA GLU A 131 -12.34 10.56 0.00
C GLU A 131 -13.57 10.04 0.75
N ASN A 132 -14.63 9.74 0.02
CA ASN A 132 -15.88 9.20 0.59
C ASN A 132 -16.42 7.98 -0.16
N GLU A 133 -15.64 7.45 -1.11
CA GLU A 133 -15.95 6.27 -1.91
C GLU A 133 -14.74 5.34 -1.89
N THR A 134 -14.98 4.03 -1.87
CA THR A 134 -13.93 3.02 -1.92
C THR A 134 -14.38 1.86 -2.80
N PHE A 135 -13.42 1.03 -3.25
CA PHE A 135 -13.74 -0.17 -4.01
C PHE A 135 -14.45 -1.21 -3.15
N CYS A 136 -15.38 -1.93 -3.76
CA CYS A 136 -15.75 -3.26 -3.26
C CYS A 136 -14.68 -4.24 -3.74
N ALA A 137 -14.00 -4.91 -2.80
CA ALA A 137 -12.95 -5.88 -3.12
C ALA A 137 -13.40 -7.30 -2.76
N ASP A 138 -13.14 -8.25 -3.66
CA ASP A 138 -13.30 -9.69 -3.41
C ASP A 138 -12.09 -10.44 -3.98
N THR A 139 -11.71 -11.54 -3.33
CA THR A 139 -10.55 -12.36 -3.72
C THR A 139 -11.01 -13.72 -4.21
N VAL A 140 -10.68 -14.03 -5.46
CA VAL A 140 -10.90 -15.37 -6.03
C VAL A 140 -9.60 -16.16 -6.03
N THR A 141 -9.60 -17.30 -5.34
CA THR A 141 -8.48 -18.26 -5.36
C THR A 141 -8.75 -19.39 -6.34
N LEU A 142 -7.92 -19.52 -7.37
CA LEU A 142 -8.03 -20.59 -8.38
C LEU A 142 -6.93 -21.64 -8.19
N THR A 143 -7.32 -22.92 -8.26
CA THR A 143 -6.38 -24.06 -8.18
C THR A 143 -6.36 -24.81 -9.50
N PHE A 144 -5.21 -24.80 -10.19
CA PHE A 144 -4.98 -25.54 -11.41
C PHE A 144 -4.38 -26.92 -11.10
N LYS A 145 -5.02 -27.99 -11.57
CA LYS A 145 -4.55 -29.38 -11.37
C LYS A 145 -4.05 -29.97 -12.69
N GLY A 146 -2.83 -30.46 -12.66
CA GLY A 146 -2.18 -31.12 -13.79
C GLY A 146 -1.93 -32.61 -13.55
N VAL A 147 -1.31 -33.26 -14.53
CA VAL A 147 -0.85 -34.65 -14.47
C VAL A 147 0.65 -34.65 -14.75
N ASN A 148 1.44 -35.02 -13.73
CA ASN A 148 2.90 -35.05 -13.84
C ASN A 148 3.38 -36.44 -14.26
N VAL A 149 4.27 -36.48 -15.25
CA VAL A 149 5.01 -37.68 -15.69
C VAL A 149 6.42 -37.26 -16.05
N HIS A 150 7.36 -38.20 -16.08
CA HIS A 150 8.73 -37.91 -16.52
C HIS A 150 8.71 -37.21 -17.90
N PRO A 151 9.36 -36.04 -18.08
CA PRO A 151 9.22 -35.22 -19.29
C PRO A 151 9.50 -35.98 -20.59
N GLY A 152 10.47 -36.90 -20.58
CA GLY A 152 10.80 -37.76 -21.72
C GLY A 152 9.67 -38.69 -22.20
N TYR A 153 8.65 -38.94 -21.37
CA TYR A 153 7.48 -39.78 -21.70
C TYR A 153 6.17 -38.99 -21.73
N GLY A 154 6.25 -37.66 -21.83
CA GLY A 154 5.11 -36.77 -21.62
C GLY A 154 4.05 -36.74 -22.72
N LYS A 155 4.33 -37.26 -23.92
CA LYS A 155 3.41 -37.21 -25.07
C LYS A 155 2.05 -37.85 -24.71
N ASN A 156 0.98 -37.07 -24.82
CA ASN A 156 -0.40 -37.46 -24.53
C ASN A 156 -0.67 -37.93 -23.08
N LYS A 157 0.23 -37.62 -22.13
CA LYS A 157 0.13 -38.05 -20.72
C LYS A 157 0.35 -36.90 -19.74
N LEU A 158 1.24 -35.98 -20.07
CA LEU A 158 1.58 -34.84 -19.23
C LEU A 158 0.56 -33.71 -19.42
N LEU A 159 -0.03 -33.25 -18.32
CA LEU A 159 -0.83 -32.04 -18.26
C LEU A 159 -0.15 -31.05 -17.30
N ASN A 160 0.42 -29.98 -17.83
CA ASN A 160 1.21 -29.06 -17.04
C ASN A 160 0.30 -27.99 -16.40
N ALA A 161 0.13 -28.04 -15.07
CA ALA A 161 -0.67 -27.07 -14.32
C ALA A 161 -0.19 -25.61 -14.47
N VAL A 162 1.13 -25.41 -14.61
CA VAL A 162 1.72 -24.08 -14.83
C VAL A 162 1.31 -23.52 -16.18
N LYS A 163 1.28 -24.36 -17.22
CA LYS A 163 0.80 -23.94 -18.55
C LYS A 163 -0.68 -23.58 -18.52
N LEU A 164 -1.50 -24.34 -17.78
CA LEU A 164 -2.92 -24.02 -17.60
C LEU A 164 -3.12 -22.69 -16.87
N ALA A 165 -2.35 -22.43 -15.80
CA ALA A 165 -2.41 -21.17 -15.07
C ALA A 165 -1.98 -19.99 -15.94
N ALA A 166 -0.87 -20.13 -16.68
CA ALA A 166 -0.39 -19.11 -17.60
C ALA A 166 -1.41 -18.80 -18.71
N GLU A 167 -2.02 -19.83 -19.30
CA GLU A 167 -3.07 -19.67 -20.30
C GLU A 167 -4.31 -18.97 -19.72
N PHE A 168 -4.70 -19.28 -18.48
CA PHE A 168 -5.81 -18.59 -17.83
C PHE A 168 -5.50 -17.11 -17.61
N ILE A 169 -4.32 -16.78 -17.06
CA ILE A 169 -3.91 -15.40 -16.82
C ILE A 169 -3.84 -14.62 -18.13
N ASP A 170 -3.31 -15.24 -19.20
CA ASP A 170 -3.21 -14.61 -20.52
C ASP A 170 -4.59 -14.29 -21.14
N ARG A 171 -5.64 -15.01 -20.74
CA ARG A 171 -7.03 -14.79 -21.17
C ARG A 171 -7.78 -13.72 -20.37
N LEU A 172 -7.23 -13.22 -19.27
CA LEU A 172 -7.86 -12.11 -18.54
C LEU A 172 -7.91 -10.85 -19.43
N PRO A 173 -8.96 -10.00 -19.34
CA PRO A 173 -9.08 -8.83 -20.20
C PRO A 173 -7.97 -7.82 -19.94
N LYS A 174 -7.00 -7.73 -20.86
CA LYS A 174 -5.81 -6.88 -20.72
C LYS A 174 -6.10 -5.40 -20.99
N ASP A 175 -6.98 -5.13 -21.95
CA ASP A 175 -7.22 -3.78 -22.47
C ASP A 175 -8.48 -3.11 -21.92
N SER A 176 -9.27 -3.83 -21.11
CA SER A 176 -10.60 -3.37 -20.70
C SER A 176 -10.99 -3.62 -19.25
N LEU A 177 -10.24 -4.44 -18.50
CA LEU A 177 -10.54 -4.77 -17.10
C LEU A 177 -9.26 -5.06 -16.30
N SER A 178 -8.26 -4.19 -16.43
CA SER A 178 -6.95 -4.32 -15.79
C SER A 178 -6.56 -3.01 -15.07
N PRO A 179 -5.81 -3.06 -13.95
CA PRO A 179 -5.36 -1.86 -13.25
C PRO A 179 -4.62 -0.86 -14.15
N GLU A 180 -3.86 -1.37 -15.12
CA GLU A 180 -3.03 -0.58 -16.03
C GLU A 180 -3.86 0.19 -17.07
N THR A 181 -5.14 -0.13 -17.23
CA THR A 181 -6.03 0.49 -18.24
C THR A 181 -7.22 1.23 -17.65
N LYS A 182 -7.38 1.23 -16.32
CA LYS A 182 -8.51 1.84 -15.63
C LYS A 182 -8.11 3.09 -14.86
N GLU A 183 -9.08 4.01 -14.73
CA GLU A 183 -8.92 5.19 -13.91
C GLU A 183 -10.16 5.45 -13.04
N LYS A 184 -9.94 6.20 -11.95
CA LYS A 184 -11.02 6.75 -11.10
C LYS A 184 -11.97 5.65 -10.60
N ARG A 185 -13.21 5.65 -11.10
CA ARG A 185 -14.31 4.79 -10.64
C ARG A 185 -14.43 3.48 -11.42
N GLU A 186 -13.54 3.23 -12.37
CA GLU A 186 -13.58 2.00 -13.16
C GLU A 186 -12.97 0.83 -12.38
N GLY A 187 -13.75 -0.24 -12.19
CA GLY A 187 -13.26 -1.48 -11.56
C GLY A 187 -12.33 -2.29 -12.48
N TYR A 188 -11.55 -3.18 -11.88
CA TYR A 188 -10.57 -4.02 -12.58
C TYR A 188 -10.47 -5.42 -11.97
N VAL A 189 -9.79 -6.33 -12.70
CA VAL A 189 -9.35 -7.62 -12.17
C VAL A 189 -7.82 -7.60 -12.13
N HIS A 190 -7.26 -8.01 -10.99
CA HIS A 190 -5.82 -8.04 -10.79
C HIS A 190 -5.38 -9.39 -10.22
N SER A 191 -4.25 -9.90 -10.70
CA SER A 191 -3.62 -11.13 -10.22
C SER A 191 -2.28 -10.78 -9.58
N PRO A 192 -2.24 -10.38 -8.30
CA PRO A 192 -1.04 -9.84 -7.66
C PRO A 192 0.05 -10.89 -7.45
N SER A 193 -0.31 -12.17 -7.38
CA SER A 193 0.66 -13.24 -7.16
C SER A 193 0.17 -14.59 -7.68
N ILE A 194 1.13 -15.48 -7.93
CA ILE A 194 0.89 -16.92 -8.10
C ILE A 194 1.56 -17.62 -6.92
N PRO A 195 0.87 -17.75 -5.76
CA PRO A 195 1.49 -18.33 -4.59
C PRO A 195 1.81 -19.82 -4.80
N LYS A 196 3.04 -20.22 -4.43
CA LYS A 196 3.63 -21.58 -4.46
C LYS A 196 3.04 -22.55 -5.51
N LEU A 197 3.74 -22.64 -6.64
CA LEU A 197 3.50 -23.62 -7.72
C LEU A 197 3.77 -25.09 -7.33
N PHE A 198 4.30 -25.36 -6.13
CA PHE A 198 4.65 -26.70 -5.68
C PHE A 198 4.11 -26.95 -4.27
N SER A 199 2.99 -27.68 -4.19
CA SER A 199 2.70 -28.50 -3.02
C SER A 199 3.21 -29.90 -3.33
N PRO A 200 4.27 -30.40 -2.68
CA PRO A 200 4.61 -31.80 -2.78
C PRO A 200 3.48 -32.56 -2.10
N HIS A 201 2.55 -33.12 -2.87
CA HIS A 201 1.79 -34.24 -2.35
C HIS A 201 2.82 -35.31 -1.96
N PRO A 202 2.83 -35.77 -0.70
CA PRO A 202 3.72 -36.84 -0.29
C PRO A 202 3.21 -38.12 -0.95
N ASN A 203 3.75 -38.46 -2.11
CA ASN A 203 3.58 -39.78 -2.67
C ASN A 203 4.62 -40.67 -1.97
N PRO A 204 4.24 -41.64 -1.10
CA PRO A 204 5.21 -42.37 -0.27
C PRO A 204 6.11 -43.34 -1.06
N GLY A 205 6.07 -43.32 -2.39
CA GLY A 205 6.51 -44.45 -3.21
C GLY A 205 7.77 -44.28 -4.05
N ASN A 206 8.30 -43.08 -4.30
CA ASN A 206 9.36 -42.94 -5.31
C ASN A 206 10.52 -42.05 -4.85
N ARG A 207 11.55 -42.70 -4.30
CA ARG A 207 12.91 -42.15 -4.22
C ARG A 207 13.55 -42.26 -5.60
N TYR A 208 13.67 -41.15 -6.32
CA TYR A 208 14.62 -41.06 -7.43
C TYR A 208 15.82 -40.23 -6.97
N ARG A 209 16.91 -40.93 -6.65
CA ARG A 209 18.28 -40.42 -6.77
C ARG A 209 18.57 -40.28 -8.26
N VAL A 210 19.04 -39.13 -8.74
CA VAL A 210 20.05 -39.10 -9.81
C VAL A 210 20.94 -37.87 -9.61
N LEU A 211 22.22 -38.09 -9.89
CA LEU A 211 23.36 -37.18 -10.02
C LEU A 211 23.07 -35.99 -10.95
#